data_AF-A0A831W6F4-F1
#
_entry.id   AF-A0A831W6F4-F1
#
_cell.length_a   1.000
_cell.length_b   1.000
_cell.length_c   1.000
_cell.angle_alpha   90.00
_cell.angle_beta   90.00
_cell.angle_gamma   90.00
#
_symmetry.space_group_name_H-M   'P 1'
#
loop_
_entity.id
_entity.type
_entity.pdbx_description
1 polymer ?
#
loop_
_entity_poly.entity_id
_entity_poly.type
_entity_poly.pdbx_seq_one_letter_code
_entity_poly.pdbx_strand_id
1 'polypeptide(L)' 'ETTPLLEEWFIDSLAIVDTVLFLENQFGVRIDRRDISGVHFRNVTALAELVHSRLKR' A
#
# COMPACT_ATOMS: atom_id res chain seq x y z
N GLU A 1 6.96 14.56 9.93
CA GLU A 1 6.34 13.39 10.58
C GLU A 1 5.45 12.68 9.56
N THR A 2 5.37 11.36 9.57
CA THR A 2 4.46 10.61 8.67
C THR A 2 3.41 9.89 9.50
N THR A 3 2.14 10.04 9.16
CA THR A 3 1.03 9.37 9.84
C THR A 3 1.14 7.85 9.69
N PRO A 4 1.20 7.08 10.80
CA PRO A 4 1.25 5.62 10.75
C PRO A 4 -0.16 5.06 10.48
N LEU A 5 -0.34 4.44 9.32
CA LEU A 5 -1.64 3.93 8.86
C LEU A 5 -2.10 2.66 9.60
N LEU A 6 -1.15 1.88 10.12
CA LEU A 6 -1.42 0.60 10.78
C LEU A 6 -1.40 0.67 12.30
N GLU A 7 -0.60 1.56 12.89
CA GLU A 7 -0.48 1.65 14.36
C GLU A 7 -1.72 2.28 14.98
N GLU A 8 -2.39 3.18 14.27
CA GLU A 8 -3.63 3.83 14.71
C GLU A 8 -4.91 3.05 14.33
N TRP A 9 -4.81 1.82 13.81
CA TRP A 9 -5.95 1.05 13.27
C TRP A 9 -6.73 1.79 12.17
N PHE A 10 -6.09 2.73 11.48
CA PHE A 10 -6.69 3.51 10.39
C PHE A 10 -7.12 2.62 9.20
N ILE A 11 -6.47 1.48 9.05
CA ILE A 11 -6.71 0.50 8.00
C ILE A 11 -6.82 -0.89 8.64
N ASP A 12 -7.97 -1.54 8.47
CA ASP A 12 -8.19 -2.94 8.79
C ASP A 12 -7.89 -3.86 7.58
N SER A 13 -7.99 -5.18 7.76
CA SER A 13 -7.68 -6.13 6.69
C SER A 13 -8.52 -5.95 5.42
N LEU A 14 -9.73 -5.39 5.52
CA LEU A 14 -10.58 -5.11 4.35
C LEU A 14 -10.13 -3.83 3.65
N ALA A 15 -9.85 -2.78 4.42
CA ALA A 15 -9.32 -1.53 3.89
C ALA A 15 -7.95 -1.71 3.20
N ILE A 16 -7.14 -2.69 3.61
CA ILE A 16 -5.91 -3.09 2.89
C ILE A 16 -6.25 -3.59 1.49
N VAL A 17 -7.24 -4.47 1.37
CA VAL A 17 -7.65 -5.04 0.08
C VAL A 17 -8.19 -3.95 -0.83
N ASP A 18 -9.06 -3.07 -0.32
CA ASP A 18 -9.59 -1.94 -1.09
C ASP A 18 -8.48 -0.99 -1.54
N THR A 19 -7.49 -0.72 -0.68
CA THR A 19 -6.32 0.09 -1.02
C THR A 19 -5.50 -0.57 -2.13
N VAL A 20 -5.26 -1.88 -2.06
CA VAL A 20 -4.56 -2.61 -3.12
C VAL A 20 -5.31 -2.49 -4.44
N LEU A 21 -6.61 -2.79 -4.45
CA LEU A 21 -7.45 -2.69 -5.64
C LEU A 21 -7.45 -1.28 -6.23
N PHE A 22 -7.51 -0.25 -5.39
CA PHE A 22 -7.41 1.14 -5.81
C PHE A 22 -6.07 1.41 -6.50
N LEU A 23 -4.94 1.02 -5.89
CA LEU A 23 -3.61 1.26 -6.44
C LEU A 23 -3.39 0.54 -7.76
N GLU A 24 -3.83 -0.71 -7.88
CA GLU A 24 -3.72 -1.49 -9.12
C GLU A 24 -4.56 -0.85 -10.24
N ASN A 25 -5.80 -0.45 -9.94
CA ASN A 25 -6.69 0.18 -10.93
C ASN A 25 -6.24 1.58 -11.35
N GLN A 26 -5.74 2.41 -10.43
CA GLN A 26 -5.32 3.78 -10.76
C GLN A 26 -3.98 3.84 -11.46
N PHE A 27 -3.00 3.06 -11.00
CA PHE A 27 -1.63 3.18 -11.49
C PHE A 27 -1.25 2.07 -12.48
N GLY A 28 -2.13 1.10 -12.73
CA GLY A 28 -1.85 -0.04 -13.62
C GLY A 28 -0.73 -0.95 -13.10
N VAL A 29 -0.45 -0.91 -11.80
CA VAL A 29 0.56 -1.75 -11.16
C VAL A 29 -0.05 -3.07 -10.68
N ARG A 30 0.80 -4.07 -10.42
CA ARG A 30 0.39 -5.33 -9.78
C ARG A 30 1.10 -5.47 -8.43
N ILE A 31 0.33 -5.67 -7.38
CA ILE A 31 0.81 -5.85 -6.01
C ILE A 31 0.63 -7.32 -5.64
N ASP A 32 1.73 -8.03 -5.36
CA ASP A 32 1.63 -9.42 -4.95
C ASP A 32 1.22 -9.51 -3.47
N ARG A 33 0.58 -10.61 -3.08
CA ARG A 33 0.20 -10.86 -1.68
C ARG A 33 1.38 -10.78 -0.69
N ARG A 34 2.61 -11.10 -1.13
CA ARG A 34 3.84 -10.95 -0.34
C ARG A 34 4.22 -9.50 -0.04
N ASP A 35 3.75 -8.57 -0.86
CA ASP A 35 4.01 -7.14 -0.69
C ASP A 35 3.01 -6.51 0.29
N ILE A 36 1.90 -7.20 0.58
CA ILE A 36 0.92 -6.81 1.59
C ILE A 36 1.49 -7.13 2.98
N SER A 37 2.30 -6.21 3.50
CA SER A 37 2.97 -6.35 4.79
C SER A 37 2.96 -5.03 5.55
N GLY A 38 3.15 -5.11 6.88
CA GLY A 38 3.21 -3.94 7.74
C GLY A 38 4.32 -2.95 7.38
N VAL A 39 5.34 -3.38 6.63
CA VAL A 39 6.43 -2.52 6.16
C VAL A 39 5.95 -1.59 5.04
N HIS A 40 5.27 -2.13 4.03
CA HIS A 40 4.82 -1.34 2.88
C HIS A 40 3.54 -0.54 3.16
N PHE A 41 2.72 -1.00 4.10
CA PHE A 41 1.47 -0.34 4.50
C PHE A 41 1.64 0.56 5.73
N ARG A 42 2.87 0.77 6.22
CA ARG A 42 3.13 1.54 7.44
C ARG A 42 2.65 2.98 7.36
N ASN A 43 2.85 3.64 6.22
CA ASN A 43 2.46 5.03 5.97
C ASN A 43 2.32 5.28 4.47
N VAL A 44 1.78 6.45 4.11
CA VAL A 44 1.56 6.83 2.70
C VAL A 44 2.87 6.87 1.90
N THR A 45 3.99 7.24 2.52
CA THR A 45 5.30 7.26 1.86
C THR A 45 5.74 5.86 1.44
N ALA A 46 5.61 4.86 2.32
CA ALA A 46 5.94 3.47 2.01
C ALA A 46 5.05 2.89 0.89
N LEU A 47 3.77 3.27 0.87
CA LEU A 47 2.85 2.92 -0.23
C LEU A 47 3.29 3.54 -1.55
N ALA A 48 3.67 4.82 -1.55
CA ALA A 48 4.17 5.50 -2.74
C ALA A 48 5.47 4.87 -3.26
N GLU A 49 6.40 4.50 -2.37
CA GLU A 49 7.62 3.77 -2.72
C GLU A 49 7.32 2.41 -3.35
N LEU A 50 6.36 1.66 -2.80
CA LEU A 50 5.90 0.39 -3.36
C LEU A 50 5.37 0.58 -4.78
N VAL A 51 4.47 1.54 -5.00
CA VAL A 51 3.90 1.83 -6.33
C VAL A 51 5.00 2.24 -7.32
N HIS A 52 5.90 3.12 -6.91
CA HIS A 52 7.01 3.58 -7.77
C HIS A 52 7.95 2.44 -8.19
N SER A 53 8.20 1.49 -7.29
CA SER A 53 9.01 0.30 -7.61
C SER A 53 8.38 -0.60 -8.67
N ARG A 54 7.05 -0.54 -8.83
CA ARG A 54 6.27 -1.34 -9.78
C ARG A 54 6.02 -0.62 -11.10
N LEU A 55 5.98 0.71 -11.11
CA LEU A 55 5.87 1.52 -12.33
C LEU A 55 7.13 1.50 -13.20
N LYS A 56 8.31 1.27 -12.60
CA LYS A 56 9.61 1.23 -13.31
C LYS A 56 9.91 -0.13 -13.99
N ARG A 57 8.94 -1.02 -14.09
CA ARG A 57 9.08 -2.33 -14.74
C ARG A 57 8.32 -2.41 -16.05
#